data_AF-A0A520BJJ8-F1
#
_entry.id   AF-A0A520BJJ8-F1
#
_cell.length_a   1.000
_cell.length_b   1.000
_cell.length_c   1.000
_cell.angle_alpha   90.00
_cell.angle_beta   90.00
_cell.angle_gamma   90.00
#
_symmetry.space_group_name_H-M   'P 1'
#
loop_
_entity.id
_entity.type
_entity.pdbx_description
1 polymer ?
#
loop_
_entity_poly.entity_id
_entity_poly.type
_entity_poly.pdbx_seq_one_letter_code
_entity_poly.pdbx_strand_id
1 'polypeptide(L)'
;MTAAAAERFFVKQTALPTMPEVASRLLKSFDDDNVGLAQIAALIEKDGALTAKVLRLANSAHYSPSHQIATVIDAAHALGLETLRNLAMAACLSGAFPKVQGLDRTVFWRHSIATANYARILSRMLGADGATTDTAYLAGLMLRTGQLLMAIDEPHLVADVEAHAAEPGSRFSLEEHRFGCTHADVTASLASHWHFPDRMVEAFKDANAPLEIRPFSLIAAVLHVAEVLADAAEHHDEPVHALKVAVPELIEHLHLDLDLLAAKVAAAGDPAAEVEQMLH
;
A
#
# COMPACT_ATOMS: atom_id res chain seq x y z
N MET A 1 -12.43 -13.65 -17.32
CA MET A 1 -12.35 -14.90 -16.53
C MET A 1 -11.77 -14.63 -15.13
N THR A 2 -10.90 -13.62 -14.98
CA THR A 2 -10.29 -13.18 -13.70
C THR A 2 -11.29 -12.79 -12.61
N ALA A 3 -12.34 -12.02 -12.93
CA ALA A 3 -13.33 -11.55 -11.94
C ALA A 3 -14.00 -12.71 -11.16
N ALA A 4 -14.41 -13.78 -11.84
CA ALA A 4 -15.02 -14.95 -11.20
C ALA A 4 -14.02 -15.74 -10.32
N ALA A 5 -12.73 -15.74 -10.69
CA ALA A 5 -11.68 -16.37 -9.90
C ALA A 5 -11.36 -15.55 -8.64
N ALA A 6 -11.35 -14.22 -8.73
CA ALA A 6 -11.16 -13.33 -7.57
C ALA A 6 -12.36 -13.38 -6.61
N GLU A 7 -13.58 -13.39 -7.13
CA GLU A 7 -14.81 -13.45 -6.34
C GLU A 7 -14.88 -14.68 -5.43
N ARG A 8 -14.24 -15.81 -5.79
CA ARG A 8 -14.24 -17.02 -4.95
C ARG A 8 -13.61 -16.78 -3.57
N PHE A 9 -12.58 -15.93 -3.52
CA PHE A 9 -11.89 -15.55 -2.29
C PHE A 9 -12.70 -14.55 -1.46
N PHE A 10 -13.72 -13.95 -2.05
CA PHE A 10 -14.58 -12.97 -1.39
C PHE A 10 -15.90 -13.62 -0.91
N VAL A 11 -16.52 -14.47 -1.73
CA VAL A 11 -17.83 -15.10 -1.50
C VAL A 11 -17.80 -16.20 -0.44
N LYS A 12 -16.67 -16.91 -0.29
CA LYS A 12 -16.54 -18.04 0.66
C LYS A 12 -16.24 -17.61 2.10
N GLN A 13 -15.91 -16.35 2.34
CA GLN A 13 -15.34 -15.88 3.61
C GLN A 13 -16.44 -15.44 4.58
N THR A 14 -16.78 -16.28 5.55
CA THR A 14 -17.63 -15.90 6.71
C THR A 14 -16.93 -14.91 7.66
N ALA A 15 -15.67 -14.58 7.40
CA ALA A 15 -14.79 -13.78 8.26
C ALA A 15 -14.03 -12.70 7.48
N LEU A 16 -14.67 -12.05 6.51
CA LEU A 16 -14.08 -10.86 5.88
C LEU A 16 -13.75 -9.80 6.95
N PRO A 17 -12.57 -9.16 6.86
CA PRO A 17 -12.22 -8.11 7.79
C PRO A 17 -13.21 -6.95 7.63
N THR A 18 -13.75 -6.47 8.75
CA THR A 18 -14.59 -5.28 8.77
C THR A 18 -13.73 -4.04 8.80
N MET A 19 -14.01 -3.06 7.94
CA MET A 19 -13.29 -1.78 7.99
C MET A 19 -13.53 -1.09 9.34
N PRO A 20 -12.48 -0.79 10.13
CA PRO A 20 -12.63 -0.05 11.37
C PRO A 20 -13.25 1.33 11.12
N GLU A 21 -14.09 1.80 12.04
CA GLU A 21 -14.76 3.11 11.88
C GLU A 21 -13.74 4.26 11.75
N VAL A 22 -12.66 4.20 12.52
CA VAL A 22 -11.58 5.19 12.44
C VAL A 22 -10.89 5.17 11.07
N ALA A 23 -10.66 3.97 10.50
CA ALA A 23 -10.11 3.82 9.14
C ALA A 23 -11.05 4.43 8.09
N SER A 24 -12.35 4.17 8.18
CA SER A 24 -13.35 4.75 7.27
C SER A 24 -13.37 6.28 7.33
N ARG A 25 -13.28 6.85 8.53
CA ARG A 25 -13.23 8.31 8.73
C ARG A 25 -11.92 8.91 8.25
N LEU A 26 -10.79 8.23 8.46
CA LEU A 26 -9.48 8.64 7.94
C LEU A 26 -9.48 8.59 6.41
N LEU A 27 -10.08 7.57 5.80
CA LEU A 27 -10.17 7.44 4.34
C LEU A 27 -10.91 8.65 3.74
N LYS A 28 -12.05 9.02 4.31
CA LYS A 28 -12.81 10.21 3.90
C LYS A 28 -12.01 11.51 4.02
N SER A 29 -11.02 11.56 4.91
CA SER A 29 -10.18 12.74 5.08
C SER A 29 -9.12 12.93 4.00
N PHE A 30 -8.91 11.94 3.12
CA PHE A 30 -8.07 12.09 1.93
C PHE A 30 -8.77 12.85 0.80
N ASP A 31 -10.09 12.92 0.84
CA ASP A 31 -10.91 13.64 -0.15
C ASP A 31 -11.37 15.03 0.34
N ASP A 32 -10.93 15.49 1.52
CA ASP A 32 -11.32 16.78 2.10
C ASP A 32 -10.12 17.69 2.35
N ASP A 33 -9.94 18.66 1.45
CA ASP A 33 -8.87 19.67 1.49
C ASP A 33 -8.93 20.59 2.72
N ASN A 34 -10.05 20.62 3.44
CA ASN A 34 -10.22 21.46 4.64
C ASN A 34 -9.86 20.74 5.94
N VAL A 35 -9.50 19.46 5.86
CA VAL A 35 -9.15 18.69 7.05
C VAL A 35 -7.89 19.24 7.69
N GLY A 36 -8.04 19.71 8.92
CA GLY A 36 -6.94 20.20 9.72
C GLY A 36 -6.23 19.10 10.51
N LEU A 37 -4.99 19.40 10.87
CA LEU A 37 -4.15 18.59 11.75
C LEU A 37 -4.83 18.21 13.08
N ALA A 38 -5.50 19.17 13.73
CA ALA A 38 -6.23 18.92 14.97
C ALA A 38 -7.42 17.95 14.80
N GLN A 39 -8.06 17.95 13.63
CA GLN A 39 -9.20 17.08 13.35
C GLN A 39 -8.75 15.63 13.18
N ILE A 40 -7.61 15.40 12.51
CA ILE A 40 -7.02 14.07 12.38
C ILE A 40 -6.49 13.56 13.72
N ALA A 41 -5.82 14.42 14.49
CA ALA A 41 -5.38 14.06 15.83
C ALA A 41 -6.56 13.62 16.72
N ALA A 42 -7.63 14.42 16.76
CA ALA A 42 -8.84 14.09 17.52
C ALA A 42 -9.57 12.84 17.00
N LEU A 43 -9.43 12.50 15.72
CA LEU A 43 -9.98 11.27 15.16
C LEU A 43 -9.18 10.04 15.64
N ILE A 44 -7.85 10.15 15.65
CA ILE A 44 -6.94 9.11 16.14
C ILE A 44 -7.14 8.87 17.64
N GLU A 45 -7.28 9.95 18.43
CA GLU A 45 -7.46 9.90 19.89
C GLU A 45 -8.73 9.16 20.35
N LYS A 46 -9.71 8.95 19.45
CA LYS A 46 -10.91 8.15 19.76
C LYS A 46 -10.62 6.66 19.89
N ASP A 47 -9.50 6.18 19.36
CA ASP A 47 -9.05 4.81 19.48
C ASP A 47 -7.73 4.75 20.25
N GLY A 48 -7.78 4.22 21.47
CA GLY A 48 -6.62 4.15 22.35
C GLY A 48 -5.50 3.25 21.81
N ALA A 49 -5.85 2.19 21.07
CA ALA A 49 -4.86 1.30 20.48
C ALA A 49 -4.15 1.97 19.30
N LEU A 50 -4.90 2.68 18.44
CA LEU A 50 -4.35 3.47 17.35
C LEU A 50 -3.48 4.61 17.88
N THR A 51 -3.95 5.31 18.91
CA THR A 51 -3.20 6.39 19.59
C THR A 51 -1.85 5.89 20.07
N ALA A 52 -1.82 4.76 20.79
CA ALA A 52 -0.57 4.19 21.29
C ALA A 52 0.39 3.81 20.15
N LYS A 53 -0.12 3.25 19.04
CA LYS A 53 0.69 2.93 17.86
C LYS A 53 1.27 4.18 17.19
N VAL A 54 0.44 5.19 16.95
CA VAL A 54 0.87 6.46 16.34
C VAL A 54 1.94 7.14 17.19
N LEU A 55 1.74 7.20 18.51
CA LEU A 55 2.75 7.77 19.41
C LEU A 55 4.06 6.97 19.41
N ARG A 56 3.98 5.63 19.42
CA ARG A 56 5.17 4.77 19.33
C ARG A 56 5.92 4.99 18.01
N LEU A 57 5.19 5.09 16.90
CA LEU A 57 5.74 5.40 15.58
C LEU A 57 6.41 6.77 15.57
N ALA A 58 5.73 7.81 16.03
CA ALA A 58 6.26 9.17 16.09
C ALA A 58 7.52 9.28 16.96
N ASN A 59 7.66 8.42 17.98
CA ASN A 59 8.84 8.35 18.84
C ASN A 59 9.97 7.47 18.30
N SER A 60 9.84 6.93 17.08
CA SER A 60 10.82 6.02 16.53
C SER A 60 12.14 6.69 16.16
N ALA A 61 13.19 5.88 16.07
CA ALA A 61 14.49 6.33 15.57
C ALA A 61 14.39 6.91 14.14
N HIS A 62 13.43 6.45 13.33
CA HIS A 62 13.22 6.96 11.97
C HIS A 62 12.86 8.45 11.98
N TYR A 63 11.93 8.86 12.84
CA TYR A 63 11.53 10.27 12.94
C TYR A 63 12.43 11.12 13.81
N SER A 64 13.34 10.49 14.58
CA SER A 64 14.39 11.15 15.37
C SER A 64 13.86 12.41 16.10
N PRO A 65 12.80 12.28 16.92
CA PRO A 65 12.17 13.44 17.51
C PRO A 65 13.13 14.14 18.48
N SER A 66 13.10 15.47 18.50
CA SER A 66 13.98 16.27 19.38
C SER A 66 13.66 16.11 20.88
N HIS A 67 12.48 15.57 21.20
CA HIS A 67 11.99 15.29 22.53
C HIS A 67 10.94 14.18 22.47
N GLN A 68 10.58 13.62 23.62
CA GLN A 68 9.56 12.57 23.69
C GLN A 68 8.17 13.14 23.33
N ILE A 69 7.54 12.55 22.31
CA ILE A 69 6.19 12.91 21.86
C ILE A 69 5.17 12.20 22.74
N ALA A 70 4.36 12.97 23.46
CA ALA A 70 3.41 12.44 24.44
C ALA A 70 1.94 12.49 23.99
N THR A 71 1.61 13.33 23.00
CA THR A 71 0.24 13.52 22.53
C THR A 71 0.16 13.40 21.01
N VAL A 72 -1.02 13.03 20.49
CA VAL A 72 -1.20 12.89 19.04
C VAL A 72 -1.06 14.24 18.36
N ILE A 73 -1.49 15.33 19.00
CA ILE A 73 -1.31 16.67 18.46
C ILE A 73 0.18 17.07 18.38
N ASP A 74 1.03 16.64 19.31
CA ASP A 74 2.48 16.85 19.22
C ASP A 74 3.08 16.03 18.08
N ALA A 75 2.66 14.77 17.93
CA ALA A 75 3.04 13.92 16.80
C ALA A 75 2.65 14.59 15.48
N ALA A 76 1.46 15.15 15.42
CA ALA A 76 0.92 15.83 14.27
C ALA A 76 1.75 17.05 13.88
N HIS A 77 2.17 17.88 14.85
CA HIS A 77 3.05 19.02 14.61
C HIS A 77 4.46 18.61 14.16
N ALA A 78 5.00 17.53 14.72
CA ALA A 78 6.34 17.04 14.38
C ALA A 78 6.40 16.39 13.00
N LEU A 79 5.41 15.55 12.68
CA LEU A 79 5.39 14.73 11.46
C LEU A 79 4.74 15.44 10.26
N GLY A 80 3.87 16.41 10.54
CA GLY A 80 2.95 16.97 9.56
C GLY A 80 1.70 16.11 9.36
N LEU A 81 0.67 16.74 8.78
CA LEU A 81 -0.65 16.15 8.57
C LEU A 81 -0.61 14.89 7.70
N GLU A 82 0.09 14.97 6.56
CA GLU A 82 0.16 13.88 5.58
C GLU A 82 0.76 12.61 6.20
N THR A 83 1.93 12.74 6.84
CA THR A 83 2.62 11.63 7.50
C THR A 83 1.75 11.03 8.61
N LEU A 84 1.19 11.86 9.48
CA LEU A 84 0.32 11.38 10.56
C LEU A 84 -0.87 10.58 10.03
N ARG A 85 -1.56 11.12 9.02
CA ARG A 85 -2.73 10.50 8.40
C ARG A 85 -2.37 9.15 7.77
N ASN A 86 -1.23 9.09 7.07
CA ASN A 86 -0.71 7.89 6.44
C ASN A 86 -0.35 6.80 7.45
N LEU A 87 0.33 7.15 8.55
CA LEU A 87 0.65 6.22 9.63
C LEU A 87 -0.60 5.69 10.34
N ALA A 88 -1.55 6.58 10.61
CA ALA A 88 -2.80 6.18 11.22
C ALA A 88 -3.57 5.20 10.32
N MET A 89 -3.57 5.44 9.00
CA MET A 89 -4.18 4.52 8.04
C MET A 89 -3.50 3.15 8.02
N ALA A 90 -2.16 3.11 7.92
CA ALA A 90 -1.41 1.87 7.92
C ALA A 90 -1.58 1.07 9.23
N ALA A 91 -1.59 1.76 10.38
CA ALA A 91 -1.83 1.15 11.68
C ALA A 91 -3.26 0.60 11.82
N CYS A 92 -4.26 1.28 11.24
CA CYS A 92 -5.64 0.81 11.19
C CYS A 92 -5.79 -0.43 10.30
N LEU A 93 -5.30 -0.35 9.06
CA LEU A 93 -5.41 -1.44 8.10
C LEU A 93 -4.68 -2.68 8.60
N SER A 94 -3.46 -2.54 9.11
CA SER A 94 -2.73 -3.67 9.70
C SER A 94 -3.44 -4.29 10.89
N GLY A 95 -4.19 -3.50 11.68
CA GLY A 95 -5.02 -3.99 12.77
C GLY A 95 -6.29 -4.74 12.32
N ALA A 96 -6.82 -4.42 11.13
CA ALA A 96 -8.08 -4.98 10.63
C ALA A 96 -7.95 -6.44 10.18
N PHE A 97 -6.74 -6.86 9.76
CA PHE A 97 -6.51 -8.22 9.28
C PHE A 97 -5.96 -9.14 10.38
N PRO A 98 -6.49 -10.38 10.49
CA PRO A 98 -5.94 -11.38 11.39
C PRO A 98 -4.54 -11.81 10.95
N LYS A 99 -3.85 -12.56 11.83
CA LYS A 99 -2.65 -13.30 11.40
C LYS A 99 -3.10 -14.46 10.52
N VAL A 100 -2.46 -14.61 9.37
CA VAL A 100 -2.73 -15.68 8.40
C VAL A 100 -1.51 -16.59 8.28
N GLN A 101 -1.73 -17.84 7.88
CA GLN A 101 -0.64 -18.76 7.58
C GLN A 101 -0.12 -18.50 6.17
N GLY A 102 1.15 -18.84 5.92
CA GLY A 102 1.76 -18.68 4.59
C GLY A 102 2.30 -17.28 4.28
N LEU A 103 2.07 -16.29 5.14
CA LEU A 103 2.64 -14.95 5.03
C LEU A 103 3.34 -14.55 6.34
N ASP A 104 4.57 -14.05 6.22
CA ASP A 104 5.19 -13.31 7.32
C ASP A 104 4.57 -11.92 7.40
N ARG A 105 3.93 -11.62 8.53
CA ARG A 105 3.19 -10.38 8.73
C ARG A 105 4.10 -9.15 8.67
N THR A 106 5.33 -9.24 9.17
CA THR A 106 6.28 -8.12 9.15
C THR A 106 6.75 -7.85 7.74
N VAL A 107 7.14 -8.90 7.01
CA VAL A 107 7.54 -8.77 5.59
C VAL A 107 6.39 -8.21 4.75
N PHE A 108 5.18 -8.74 4.90
CA PHE A 108 4.00 -8.28 4.16
C PHE A 108 3.71 -6.79 4.32
N TRP A 109 3.66 -6.31 5.57
CA TRP A 109 3.36 -4.89 5.82
C TRP A 109 4.55 -3.99 5.46
N ARG A 110 5.78 -4.50 5.52
CA ARG A 110 6.97 -3.79 5.04
C ARG A 110 6.87 -3.52 3.55
N HIS A 111 6.55 -4.54 2.77
CA HIS A 111 6.34 -4.39 1.34
C HIS A 111 5.13 -3.49 1.00
N SER A 112 4.01 -3.64 1.72
CA SER A 112 2.81 -2.80 1.50
C SER A 112 3.09 -1.30 1.75
N ILE A 113 3.83 -0.97 2.81
CA ILE A 113 4.22 0.41 3.12
C ILE A 113 5.26 0.93 2.11
N ALA A 114 6.22 0.10 1.69
CA ALA A 114 7.16 0.44 0.65
C ALA A 114 6.44 0.79 -0.67
N THR A 115 5.49 -0.05 -1.09
CA THR A 115 4.64 0.17 -2.27
C THR A 115 3.86 1.48 -2.16
N ALA A 116 3.25 1.77 -1.01
CA ALA A 116 2.56 3.04 -0.76
C ALA A 116 3.48 4.26 -0.94
N ASN A 117 4.69 4.18 -0.37
CA ASN A 117 5.68 5.26 -0.44
C ASN A 117 6.22 5.46 -1.86
N TYR A 118 6.50 4.39 -2.60
CA TYR A 118 6.92 4.48 -3.99
C TYR A 118 5.79 5.01 -4.89
N ALA A 119 4.55 4.59 -4.68
CA ALA A 119 3.40 5.11 -5.42
C ALA A 119 3.22 6.63 -5.22
N ARG A 120 3.45 7.11 -4.00
CA ARG A 120 3.48 8.55 -3.69
C ARG A 120 4.62 9.29 -4.39
N ILE A 121 5.84 8.74 -4.37
CA ILE A 121 6.99 9.35 -5.05
C ILE A 121 6.73 9.45 -6.56
N LEU A 122 6.29 8.35 -7.17
CA LEU A 122 6.01 8.26 -8.60
C LEU A 122 4.90 9.21 -9.03
N SER A 123 3.76 9.23 -8.33
CA SER A 123 2.65 10.15 -8.67
C SER A 123 3.09 11.62 -8.64
N ARG A 124 3.87 12.04 -7.63
CA ARG A 124 4.44 13.40 -7.56
C ARG A 124 5.41 13.69 -8.70
N MET A 125 6.28 12.74 -9.03
CA MET A 125 7.23 12.87 -10.14
C MET A 125 6.51 13.02 -11.48
N LEU A 126 5.37 12.36 -11.64
CA LEU A 126 4.52 12.42 -12.82
C LEU A 126 3.58 13.64 -12.84
N GLY A 127 3.73 14.57 -11.88
CA GLY A 127 2.97 15.82 -11.84
C GLY A 127 1.52 15.67 -11.41
N ALA A 128 1.17 14.58 -10.73
CA ALA A 128 -0.16 14.38 -10.18
C ALA A 128 -0.49 15.44 -9.11
N ASP A 129 -1.78 15.79 -8.99
CA ASP A 129 -2.25 16.66 -7.92
C ASP A 129 -2.26 15.94 -6.55
N GLY A 130 -2.48 16.71 -5.48
CA GLY A 130 -2.46 16.20 -4.10
C GLY A 130 -3.43 15.04 -3.90
N ALA A 131 -4.67 15.17 -4.38
CA ALA A 131 -5.70 14.15 -4.26
C ALA A 131 -5.34 12.84 -5.00
N THR A 132 -4.72 12.93 -6.18
CA THR A 132 -4.26 11.77 -6.94
C THR A 132 -3.06 11.11 -6.27
N THR A 133 -2.12 11.89 -5.74
CA THR A 133 -0.99 11.38 -4.97
C THR A 133 -1.44 10.66 -3.70
N ASP A 134 -2.41 11.24 -3.00
CA ASP A 134 -3.06 10.65 -1.83
C ASP A 134 -3.75 9.33 -2.16
N THR A 135 -4.47 9.28 -3.29
CA THR A 135 -5.08 8.05 -3.80
C THR A 135 -4.03 7.01 -4.15
N ALA A 136 -2.93 7.39 -4.79
CA ALA A 136 -1.84 6.48 -5.15
C ALA A 136 -1.16 5.89 -3.90
N TYR A 137 -0.94 6.70 -2.86
CA TYR A 137 -0.40 6.22 -1.58
C TYR A 137 -1.32 5.17 -0.96
N LEU A 138 -2.61 5.49 -0.80
CA LEU A 138 -3.59 4.58 -0.20
C LEU A 138 -3.75 3.29 -1.01
N ALA A 139 -3.78 3.42 -2.33
CA ALA A 139 -3.87 2.28 -3.22
C ALA A 139 -2.62 1.39 -3.08
N GLY A 140 -1.42 1.97 -3.02
CA GLY A 140 -0.19 1.20 -2.82
C GLY A 140 -0.17 0.45 -1.49
N LEU A 141 -0.68 1.08 -0.42
CA LEU A 141 -0.81 0.46 0.91
C LEU A 141 -1.80 -0.72 0.91
N MET A 142 -2.84 -0.63 0.09
CA MET A 142 -3.90 -1.63 0.00
C MET A 142 -3.60 -2.74 -1.01
N LEU A 143 -2.71 -2.50 -1.99
CA LEU A 143 -2.55 -3.32 -3.19
C LEU A 143 -2.45 -4.81 -2.87
N ARG A 144 -1.59 -5.22 -1.94
CA ARG A 144 -1.38 -6.63 -1.58
C ARG A 144 -2.38 -7.21 -0.58
N THR A 145 -3.33 -6.44 -0.05
CA THR A 145 -4.27 -6.93 0.99
C THR A 145 -5.16 -8.08 0.52
N GLY A 146 -5.43 -8.20 -0.78
CA GLY A 146 -6.10 -9.36 -1.36
C GLY A 146 -5.35 -10.66 -1.14
N GLN A 147 -4.02 -10.62 -1.01
CA GLN A 147 -3.21 -11.78 -0.68
C GLN A 147 -3.46 -12.30 0.74
N LEU A 148 -3.82 -11.43 1.70
CA LEU A 148 -4.25 -11.84 3.04
C LEU A 148 -5.55 -12.65 2.97
N LEU A 149 -6.47 -12.28 2.08
CA LEU A 149 -7.71 -13.04 1.85
C LEU A 149 -7.43 -14.37 1.13
N MET A 150 -6.55 -14.36 0.13
CA MET A 150 -6.09 -15.59 -0.52
C MET A 150 -5.45 -16.55 0.49
N ALA A 151 -4.65 -16.04 1.43
CA ALA A 151 -3.96 -16.85 2.45
C ALA A 151 -4.90 -17.47 3.50
N ILE A 152 -6.11 -16.93 3.67
CA ILE A 152 -7.13 -17.55 4.54
C ILE A 152 -7.69 -18.82 3.89
N ASP A 153 -7.88 -18.82 2.56
CA ASP A 153 -8.44 -19.97 1.83
C ASP A 153 -7.35 -20.97 1.41
N GLU A 154 -6.23 -20.47 0.88
CA GLU A 154 -5.17 -21.25 0.23
C GLU A 154 -3.76 -20.88 0.75
N PRO A 155 -3.47 -21.04 2.06
CA PRO A 155 -2.21 -20.60 2.68
C PRO A 155 -0.96 -21.24 2.06
N HIS A 156 -1.06 -22.49 1.59
CA HIS A 156 0.06 -23.21 0.98
C HIS A 156 0.43 -22.65 -0.40
N LEU A 157 -0.56 -22.26 -1.21
CA LEU A 157 -0.31 -21.65 -2.51
C LEU A 157 0.23 -20.24 -2.35
N VAL A 158 -0.24 -19.48 -1.37
CA VAL A 158 0.36 -18.15 -1.08
C VAL A 158 1.81 -18.29 -0.64
N ALA A 159 2.13 -19.26 0.22
CA ALA A 159 3.52 -19.54 0.59
C ALA A 159 4.39 -19.96 -0.61
N ASP A 160 3.83 -20.71 -1.57
CA ASP A 160 4.51 -21.04 -2.83
C ASP A 160 4.80 -19.79 -3.65
N VAL A 161 3.84 -18.85 -3.76
CA VAL A 161 4.06 -17.57 -4.45
C VAL A 161 5.13 -16.75 -3.75
N GLU A 162 5.09 -16.57 -2.43
CA GLU A 162 6.15 -15.84 -1.71
C GLU A 162 7.53 -16.46 -1.89
N ALA A 163 7.61 -17.79 -1.93
CA ALA A 163 8.89 -18.48 -2.08
C ALA A 163 9.49 -18.39 -3.50
N HIS A 164 8.67 -18.15 -4.52
CA HIS A 164 9.09 -18.20 -5.92
C HIS A 164 8.95 -16.87 -6.69
N ALA A 165 8.31 -15.84 -6.11
CA ALA A 165 8.26 -14.47 -6.64
C ALA A 165 9.57 -13.71 -6.38
N ALA A 166 10.71 -14.32 -6.69
CA ALA A 166 12.04 -13.78 -6.41
C ALA A 166 12.48 -12.70 -7.41
N GLU A 167 11.93 -12.72 -8.62
CA GLU A 167 12.22 -11.71 -9.63
C GLU A 167 11.23 -10.54 -9.48
N PRO A 168 11.70 -9.27 -9.36
CA PRO A 168 10.81 -8.12 -9.24
C PRO A 168 9.77 -8.05 -10.36
N GLY A 169 8.49 -7.84 -10.00
CA GLY A 169 7.37 -7.79 -10.95
C GLY A 169 6.85 -9.16 -11.43
N SER A 170 7.46 -10.28 -11.02
CA SER A 170 7.00 -11.62 -11.43
C SER A 170 5.70 -12.06 -10.73
N ARG A 171 5.36 -11.44 -9.59
CA ARG A 171 4.27 -11.85 -8.70
C ARG A 171 2.91 -11.96 -9.40
N PHE A 172 2.51 -10.95 -10.16
CA PHE A 172 1.22 -10.99 -10.87
C PHE A 172 1.10 -12.19 -11.79
N SER A 173 2.14 -12.46 -12.60
CA SER A 173 2.13 -13.59 -13.53
C SER A 173 2.08 -14.94 -12.82
N LEU A 174 2.79 -15.04 -11.68
CA LEU A 174 2.83 -16.25 -10.87
C LEU A 174 1.47 -16.52 -10.22
N GLU A 175 0.84 -15.49 -9.66
CA GLU A 175 -0.49 -15.59 -9.07
C GLU A 175 -1.56 -15.91 -10.12
N GLU A 176 -1.54 -15.26 -11.29
CA GLU A 176 -2.46 -15.57 -12.39
C GLU A 176 -2.34 -17.05 -12.78
N HIS A 177 -1.13 -17.58 -12.84
CA HIS A 177 -0.90 -18.99 -13.15
C HIS A 177 -1.32 -19.96 -12.03
N ARG A 178 -1.18 -19.59 -10.75
CA ARG A 178 -1.52 -20.44 -9.60
C ARG A 178 -3.00 -20.36 -9.20
N PHE A 179 -3.61 -19.18 -9.31
CA PHE A 179 -4.94 -18.88 -8.80
C PHE A 179 -5.97 -18.54 -9.89
N GLY A 180 -5.54 -18.18 -11.10
CA GLY A 180 -6.41 -17.66 -12.17
C GLY A 180 -6.89 -16.22 -11.93
N CYS A 181 -6.26 -15.53 -10.98
CA CYS A 181 -6.41 -14.10 -10.69
C CYS A 181 -5.20 -13.63 -9.90
N THR A 182 -5.06 -12.32 -9.76
CA THR A 182 -4.00 -11.67 -8.97
C THR A 182 -4.48 -11.21 -7.60
N HIS A 183 -3.54 -10.92 -6.69
CA HIS A 183 -3.84 -10.27 -5.42
C HIS A 183 -4.55 -8.93 -5.62
N ALA A 184 -4.24 -8.19 -6.69
CA ALA A 184 -4.86 -6.92 -7.01
C ALA A 184 -6.36 -7.08 -7.38
N ASP A 185 -6.73 -8.14 -8.10
CA ASP A 185 -8.14 -8.44 -8.39
C ASP A 185 -8.95 -8.69 -7.10
N VAL A 186 -8.37 -9.43 -6.15
CA VAL A 186 -8.99 -9.71 -4.86
C VAL A 186 -9.04 -8.45 -3.99
N THR A 187 -8.00 -7.61 -4.02
CA THR A 187 -7.99 -6.29 -3.38
C THR A 187 -9.08 -5.39 -3.95
N ALA A 188 -9.31 -5.40 -5.26
CA ALA A 188 -10.38 -4.62 -5.88
C ALA A 188 -11.76 -5.02 -5.33
N SER A 189 -11.98 -6.32 -5.15
CA SER A 189 -13.20 -6.86 -4.56
C SER A 189 -13.37 -6.42 -3.11
N LEU A 190 -12.30 -6.47 -2.31
CA LEU A 190 -12.29 -5.99 -0.93
C LEU A 190 -12.54 -4.48 -0.84
N ALA A 191 -11.87 -3.69 -1.66
CA ALA A 191 -12.01 -2.24 -1.71
C ALA A 191 -13.45 -1.83 -2.10
N SER A 192 -14.05 -2.52 -3.07
CA SER A 192 -15.44 -2.32 -3.44
C SER A 192 -16.39 -2.63 -2.27
N HIS A 193 -16.17 -3.73 -1.54
CA HIS A 193 -16.95 -4.07 -0.35
C HIS A 193 -16.83 -3.03 0.77
N TRP A 194 -15.64 -2.47 0.94
CA TRP A 194 -15.39 -1.39 1.90
C TRP A 194 -15.84 0.00 1.39
N HIS A 195 -16.47 0.07 0.21
CA HIS A 195 -16.96 1.31 -0.40
C HIS A 195 -15.86 2.35 -0.62
N PHE A 196 -14.68 1.90 -1.03
CA PHE A 196 -13.63 2.81 -1.49
C PHE A 196 -14.04 3.48 -2.80
N PRO A 197 -13.47 4.65 -3.14
CA PRO A 197 -13.77 5.35 -4.39
C PRO A 197 -13.55 4.46 -5.62
N ASP A 198 -14.45 4.54 -6.61
CA ASP A 198 -14.41 3.70 -7.82
C ASP A 198 -13.08 3.82 -8.57
N ARG A 199 -12.51 5.03 -8.64
CA ARG A 199 -11.18 5.27 -9.22
C ARG A 199 -10.08 4.38 -8.63
N MET A 200 -10.19 4.04 -7.35
CA MET A 200 -9.23 3.21 -6.64
C MET A 200 -9.50 1.73 -6.88
N VAL A 201 -10.78 1.34 -6.91
CA VAL A 201 -11.21 -0.03 -7.24
C VAL A 201 -10.80 -0.39 -8.67
N GLU A 202 -10.99 0.51 -9.63
CA GLU A 202 -10.56 0.35 -11.01
C GLU A 202 -9.03 0.26 -11.11
N ALA A 203 -8.30 1.14 -10.42
CA ALA A 203 -6.85 1.11 -10.41
C ALA A 203 -6.26 -0.24 -9.95
N PHE A 204 -6.92 -0.95 -9.03
CA PHE A 204 -6.51 -2.31 -8.65
C PHE A 204 -6.73 -3.34 -9.76
N LYS A 205 -7.92 -3.35 -10.38
CA LYS A 205 -8.24 -4.27 -11.49
C LYS A 205 -7.26 -4.11 -12.65
N ASP A 206 -6.81 -2.88 -12.85
CA ASP A 206 -5.99 -2.46 -13.96
C ASP A 206 -4.48 -2.56 -13.66
N ALA A 207 -4.08 -2.80 -12.40
CA ALA A 207 -2.69 -2.72 -11.94
C ALA A 207 -1.77 -3.75 -12.61
N ASN A 208 -2.27 -4.95 -12.94
CA ASN A 208 -1.46 -5.99 -13.59
C ASN A 208 -1.08 -5.62 -15.04
N ALA A 209 -2.00 -5.03 -15.80
CA ALA A 209 -1.79 -4.75 -17.23
C ALA A 209 -2.22 -3.30 -17.61
N PRO A 210 -1.64 -2.26 -16.99
CA PRO A 210 -2.13 -0.88 -17.10
C PRO A 210 -2.06 -0.32 -18.54
N LEU A 211 -1.12 -0.80 -19.37
CA LEU A 211 -0.99 -0.38 -20.76
C LEU A 211 -2.10 -0.90 -21.69
N GLU A 212 -2.85 -1.92 -21.27
CA GLU A 212 -3.98 -2.47 -22.04
C GLU A 212 -5.28 -1.70 -21.80
N ILE A 213 -5.34 -0.88 -20.75
CA ILE A 213 -6.58 -0.26 -20.26
C ILE A 213 -6.88 1.06 -20.98
N ARG A 214 -8.15 1.26 -21.35
CA ARG A 214 -8.64 2.46 -22.01
C ARG A 214 -9.94 2.95 -21.34
N PRO A 215 -10.02 4.22 -20.87
CA PRO A 215 -8.95 5.22 -20.84
C PRO A 215 -7.78 4.80 -19.93
N PHE A 216 -6.58 5.33 -20.19
CA PHE A 216 -5.39 4.99 -19.42
C PHE A 216 -5.54 5.40 -17.94
N SER A 217 -5.21 4.48 -17.03
CA SER A 217 -5.23 4.72 -15.58
C SER A 217 -3.82 4.99 -15.06
N LEU A 218 -3.53 6.26 -14.75
CA LEU A 218 -2.24 6.66 -14.17
C LEU A 218 -1.98 5.95 -12.83
N ILE A 219 -3.01 5.81 -11.99
CA ILE A 219 -2.86 5.16 -10.68
C ILE A 219 -2.51 3.69 -10.86
N ALA A 220 -3.16 2.97 -11.77
CA ALA A 220 -2.83 1.57 -12.05
C ALA A 220 -1.37 1.40 -12.50
N ALA A 221 -0.90 2.27 -13.40
CA ALA A 221 0.49 2.28 -13.85
C ALA A 221 1.47 2.59 -12.69
N VAL A 222 1.14 3.57 -11.86
CA VAL A 222 1.93 3.92 -10.67
C VAL A 222 1.99 2.76 -9.68
N LEU A 223 0.89 2.02 -9.47
CA LEU A 223 0.86 0.86 -8.58
C LEU A 223 1.76 -0.26 -9.08
N HIS A 224 1.71 -0.58 -10.37
CA HIS A 224 2.57 -1.60 -10.97
C HIS A 224 4.06 -1.25 -10.78
N VAL A 225 4.45 -0.02 -11.14
CA VAL A 225 5.85 0.44 -11.00
C VAL A 225 6.27 0.46 -9.52
N ALA A 226 5.38 0.90 -8.63
CA ALA A 226 5.65 0.93 -7.19
C ALA A 226 5.84 -0.46 -6.58
N GLU A 227 5.08 -1.45 -7.02
CA GLU A 227 5.23 -2.84 -6.57
C GLU A 227 6.57 -3.42 -7.02
N VAL A 228 6.98 -3.19 -8.28
CA VAL A 228 8.31 -3.63 -8.75
C VAL A 228 9.44 -3.00 -7.92
N LEU A 229 9.32 -1.73 -7.56
CA LEU A 229 10.29 -1.07 -6.68
C LEU A 229 10.29 -1.68 -5.26
N ALA A 230 9.13 -2.05 -4.74
CA ALA A 230 9.00 -2.70 -3.44
C ALA A 230 9.59 -4.13 -3.46
N ASP A 231 9.37 -4.89 -4.53
CA ASP A 231 9.99 -6.20 -4.74
C ASP A 231 11.52 -6.06 -4.81
N ALA A 232 12.03 -5.08 -5.58
CA ALA A 232 13.47 -4.83 -5.68
C ALA A 232 14.09 -4.46 -4.34
N ALA A 233 13.42 -3.61 -3.56
CA ALA A 233 13.86 -3.23 -2.22
C ALA A 233 13.90 -4.43 -1.26
N GLU A 234 12.94 -5.35 -1.35
CA GLU A 234 12.88 -6.56 -0.53
C GLU A 234 14.02 -7.54 -0.85
N HIS A 235 14.40 -7.65 -2.13
CA HIS A 235 15.47 -8.54 -2.59
C HIS A 235 16.86 -7.88 -2.63
N HIS A 236 16.95 -6.60 -2.25
CA HIS A 236 18.17 -5.77 -2.34
C HIS A 236 18.71 -5.60 -3.78
N ASP A 237 17.81 -5.61 -4.76
CA ASP A 237 18.12 -5.34 -6.16
C ASP A 237 18.28 -3.83 -6.42
N GLU A 238 19.00 -3.51 -7.49
CA GLU A 238 19.12 -2.13 -7.94
C GLU A 238 17.78 -1.67 -8.56
N PRO A 239 17.13 -0.60 -8.04
CA PRO A 239 15.77 -0.24 -8.43
C PRO A 239 15.59 0.05 -9.92
N VAL A 240 16.54 0.76 -10.54
CA VAL A 240 16.44 1.14 -11.96
C VAL A 240 16.58 -0.09 -12.86
N HIS A 241 17.50 -1.00 -12.52
CA HIS A 241 17.68 -2.26 -13.22
C HIS A 241 16.42 -3.12 -13.15
N ALA A 242 15.85 -3.29 -11.95
CA ALA A 242 14.61 -4.04 -11.75
C ALA A 242 13.48 -3.51 -12.64
N LEU A 243 13.29 -2.18 -12.68
CA LEU A 243 12.27 -1.57 -13.54
C LEU A 243 12.52 -1.81 -15.03
N LYS A 244 13.76 -1.67 -15.50
CA LYS A 244 14.12 -1.89 -16.92
C LYS A 244 13.87 -3.33 -17.37
N VAL A 245 14.01 -4.29 -16.45
CA VAL A 245 13.76 -5.71 -16.72
C VAL A 245 12.26 -6.01 -16.68
N ALA A 246 11.57 -5.59 -15.61
CA ALA A 246 10.18 -5.97 -15.36
C ALA A 246 9.18 -5.18 -16.21
N VAL A 247 9.39 -3.87 -16.39
CA VAL A 247 8.37 -2.94 -16.93
C VAL A 247 8.93 -1.89 -17.91
N PRO A 248 9.74 -2.28 -18.92
CA PRO A 248 10.37 -1.33 -19.84
C PRO A 248 9.35 -0.46 -20.62
N GLU A 249 8.25 -1.06 -21.05
CA GLU A 249 7.22 -0.36 -21.83
C GLU A 249 6.50 0.72 -21.00
N LEU A 250 6.31 0.48 -19.69
CA LEU A 250 5.72 1.46 -18.79
C LEU A 250 6.66 2.63 -18.53
N ILE A 251 7.96 2.39 -18.41
CA ILE A 251 8.97 3.45 -18.29
C ILE A 251 8.87 4.40 -19.49
N GLU A 252 8.83 3.83 -20.70
CA GLU A 252 8.72 4.60 -21.94
C GLU A 252 7.40 5.36 -22.01
N HIS A 253 6.28 4.69 -21.72
CA HIS A 253 4.95 5.29 -21.78
C HIS A 253 4.76 6.45 -20.81
N LEU A 254 5.28 6.32 -19.59
CA LEU A 254 5.20 7.33 -18.55
C LEU A 254 6.26 8.42 -18.69
N HIS A 255 7.21 8.28 -19.63
CA HIS A 255 8.38 9.15 -19.74
C HIS A 255 9.14 9.31 -18.41
N LEU A 256 9.32 8.20 -17.68
CA LEU A 256 9.93 8.22 -16.35
C LEU A 256 11.41 8.64 -16.42
N ASP A 257 11.74 9.71 -15.70
CA ASP A 257 13.13 10.09 -15.41
C ASP A 257 13.71 9.14 -14.35
N LEU A 258 14.46 8.14 -14.81
CA LEU A 258 15.03 7.10 -13.95
C LEU A 258 16.14 7.61 -13.03
N ASP A 259 16.87 8.67 -13.44
CA ASP A 259 17.92 9.26 -12.61
C ASP A 259 17.29 10.04 -11.44
N LEU A 260 16.25 10.81 -11.73
CA LEU A 260 15.46 11.48 -10.71
C LEU A 260 14.78 10.47 -9.78
N LEU A 261 14.25 9.37 -10.34
CA LEU A 261 13.60 8.32 -9.55
C LEU A 261 14.59 7.67 -8.58
N ALA A 262 15.77 7.27 -9.07
CA ALA A 262 16.82 6.69 -8.24
C ALA A 262 17.24 7.64 -7.11
N ALA A 263 17.40 8.93 -7.41
CA ALA A 263 17.73 9.94 -6.40
C ALA A 263 16.62 10.10 -5.35
N LYS A 264 15.34 10.10 -5.76
CA LYS A 264 14.19 10.19 -4.84
C LYS A 264 14.05 8.94 -3.96
N VAL A 265 14.22 7.76 -4.54
CA VAL A 265 14.18 6.48 -3.83
C VAL A 265 15.31 6.42 -2.80
N ALA A 266 16.54 6.77 -3.19
CA ALA A 266 17.68 6.80 -2.26
C ALA A 266 17.49 7.82 -1.13
N ALA A 267 16.94 9.00 -1.43
CA ALA A 267 16.66 10.04 -0.44
C ALA A 267 15.54 9.64 0.55
N ALA A 268 14.61 8.78 0.14
CA ALA A 268 13.54 8.28 1.02
C ALA A 268 14.04 7.29 2.09
N GLY A 269 15.24 6.70 1.90
CA GLY A 269 15.80 5.71 2.81
C GLY A 269 15.03 4.38 2.79
N ASP A 270 15.04 3.64 3.90
CA ASP A 270 14.17 2.47 4.06
C ASP A 270 12.72 2.94 4.18
N PRO A 271 11.89 2.73 3.15
CA PRO A 271 10.53 3.26 3.11
C PRO A 271 9.61 2.57 4.12
N ALA A 272 10.08 1.52 4.80
CA ALA A 272 9.27 0.68 5.65
C ALA A 272 9.94 0.39 7.01
N ALA A 273 10.90 1.23 7.40
CA ALA A 273 11.63 1.17 8.67
C ALA A 273 10.72 1.16 9.92
N GLU A 274 9.47 1.60 9.76
CA GLU A 274 8.52 1.82 10.84
C GLU A 274 7.57 0.63 11.11
N VAL A 275 7.62 -0.40 10.26
CA VAL A 275 6.64 -1.52 10.29
C VAL A 275 6.66 -2.26 11.61
N GLU A 276 7.84 -2.51 12.18
CA GLU A 276 7.95 -3.24 13.45
C GLU A 276 7.19 -2.52 14.57
N GLN A 277 7.31 -1.20 14.65
CA GLN A 277 6.63 -0.38 15.67
C GLN A 277 5.12 -0.26 15.41
N MET A 278 4.70 -0.40 14.16
CA MET A 278 3.28 -0.42 13.77
C MET A 278 2.60 -1.74 14.14
N LEU A 279 3.32 -2.86 14.03
CA LEU A 279 2.77 -4.21 14.23
C LEU A 279 2.75 -4.68 15.69
N HIS A 280 3.58 -4.06 16.55
CA HIS A 280 3.65 -4.28 18.00
C HIS A 280 2.91 -3.18 18.78
#